data_AF-A0A482TS89-F1
#
_entry.id   AF-A0A482TS89-F1
#
_cell.length_a   1.000
_cell.length_b   1.000
_cell.length_c   1.000
_cell.angle_alpha   90.00
_cell.angle_beta   90.00
_cell.angle_gamma   90.00
#
_symmetry.space_group_name_H-M   'P 1'
#
loop_
_entity.id
_entity.type
_entity.pdbx_description
1 polymer ?
#
loop_
_entity_poly.entity_id
_entity_poly.type
_entity_poly.pdbx_seq_one_letter_code
_entity_poly.pdbx_strand_id
1 'polypeptide(L)'
;MRFHGERGRQIRDQVANRDNNSCQICFDEEGKLDVHHIVARTKGGPTEPSNLVTLCVGCHRKMESKPVEIQQELLTRATPEKNPLESADFDYANACIEWDESGVSKQRAWNQVVAKMLRKRVVGSHNKTVDTIVNMSLPSHEQGRGQQLLEDMVSNPNAPVEAYGGQRDAVRLTDVSDAVDYLKVNDGDVPFGFD
;
A
#
# COMPACT_ATOMS: atom_id res chain seq x y z
N MET A 1 -33.92 0.75 1.29
CA MET A 1 -33.81 1.34 -0.06
C MET A 1 -32.34 1.42 -0.50
N ARG A 2 -31.97 0.67 -1.54
CA ARG A 2 -30.70 0.83 -2.27
C ARG A 2 -30.91 2.01 -3.22
N PHE A 3 -30.14 3.09 -3.08
CA PHE A 3 -30.16 4.17 -4.07
C PHE A 3 -29.45 3.65 -5.33
N HIS A 4 -30.23 3.17 -6.30
CA HIS A 4 -29.76 2.90 -7.67
C HIS A 4 -29.88 4.19 -8.50
N GLY A 5 -29.25 5.27 -8.04
CA GLY A 5 -29.26 6.58 -8.70
C GLY A 5 -27.90 6.92 -9.27
N GLU A 6 -27.88 7.65 -10.38
CA GLU A 6 -26.67 8.14 -11.05
C GLU A 6 -25.72 8.89 -10.10
N ARG A 7 -26.27 9.69 -9.19
CA ARG A 7 -25.54 10.40 -8.12
C ARG A 7 -24.76 9.45 -7.19
N GLY A 8 -25.32 8.29 -6.89
CA GLY A 8 -24.66 7.29 -6.04
C GLY A 8 -23.49 6.59 -6.74
N ARG A 9 -23.56 6.44 -8.07
CA ARG A 9 -22.43 5.97 -8.89
C ARG A 9 -21.34 7.03 -8.95
N GLN A 10 -21.68 8.27 -9.27
CA GLN A 10 -20.72 9.38 -9.33
C GLN A 10 -19.91 9.54 -8.04
N ILE A 11 -20.56 9.45 -6.87
CA ILE A 11 -19.86 9.54 -5.58
C ILE A 11 -18.92 8.34 -5.36
N ARG A 12 -19.31 7.14 -5.78
CA ARG A 12 -18.46 5.94 -5.68
C ARG A 12 -17.24 6.06 -6.60
N ASP A 13 -17.44 6.50 -7.83
CA ASP A 13 -16.35 6.69 -8.80
C ASP A 13 -15.40 7.80 -8.32
N GLN A 14 -15.93 8.89 -7.76
CA GLN A 14 -15.13 9.95 -7.15
C GLN A 14 -14.26 9.42 -5.99
N VAL A 15 -14.83 8.61 -5.10
CA VAL A 15 -14.10 8.02 -3.97
C VAL A 15 -13.07 7.01 -4.44
N ALA A 16 -13.42 6.14 -5.40
CA ALA A 16 -12.50 5.18 -5.98
C ALA A 16 -11.31 5.89 -6.65
N ASN A 17 -11.56 6.96 -7.40
CA ASN A 17 -10.51 7.76 -8.03
C ASN A 17 -9.63 8.49 -7.01
N ARG A 18 -10.22 9.09 -5.96
CA ARG A 18 -9.46 9.70 -4.84
C ARG A 18 -8.51 8.68 -4.20
N ASP A 19 -9.01 7.45 -4.05
CA ASP A 19 -8.30 6.34 -3.42
C ASP A 19 -7.40 5.58 -4.42
N ASN A 20 -7.12 6.17 -5.58
CA ASN A 20 -6.30 5.63 -6.66
C ASN A 20 -6.72 4.22 -7.12
N ASN A 21 -8.02 3.93 -7.11
CA ASN A 21 -8.59 2.60 -7.39
C ASN A 21 -7.85 1.49 -6.62
N SER A 22 -7.51 1.77 -5.35
CA SER A 22 -6.77 0.86 -4.49
C SER A 22 -7.41 0.77 -3.11
N CYS A 23 -7.30 -0.39 -2.46
CA CYS A 23 -7.78 -0.55 -1.09
C CYS A 23 -6.99 0.35 -0.11
N GLN A 24 -7.64 1.22 0.64
CA GLN A 24 -6.96 2.14 1.57
C GLN A 24 -6.46 1.51 2.87
N ILE A 25 -6.68 0.21 3.06
CA ILE A 25 -6.02 -0.57 4.13
C ILE A 25 -4.80 -1.30 3.60
N CYS A 26 -4.85 -1.65 2.32
CA CYS A 26 -4.15 -2.83 1.87
C CYS A 26 -3.55 -2.71 0.46
N PHE A 27 -3.80 -1.60 -0.21
CA PHE A 27 -3.26 -1.19 -1.50
C PHE A 27 -3.40 -2.27 -2.57
N ASP A 28 -4.43 -3.10 -2.44
CA ASP A 28 -4.82 -4.04 -3.49
C ASP A 28 -5.54 -3.25 -4.58
N GLU A 29 -5.03 -3.35 -5.80
CA GLU A 29 -5.53 -2.68 -7.01
C GLU A 29 -6.20 -3.66 -7.98
N GLU A 30 -5.90 -4.95 -7.85
CA GLU A 30 -6.39 -6.00 -8.75
C GLU A 30 -7.62 -6.72 -8.18
N GLY A 31 -7.77 -6.73 -6.86
CA GLY A 31 -8.91 -7.34 -6.18
C GLY A 31 -10.22 -6.60 -6.43
N LYS A 32 -11.35 -7.26 -6.13
CA LYS A 32 -12.65 -6.58 -6.16
C LYS A 32 -12.70 -5.49 -5.08
N LEU A 33 -12.81 -4.25 -5.51
CA LEU A 33 -12.95 -3.07 -4.66
C LEU A 33 -14.41 -2.66 -4.51
N ASP A 34 -14.75 -2.15 -3.33
CA ASP A 34 -16.03 -1.50 -3.06
C ASP A 34 -15.82 -0.33 -2.09
N VAL A 35 -16.78 0.58 -2.06
CA VAL A 35 -16.73 1.76 -1.20
C VAL A 35 -17.43 1.46 0.12
N HIS A 36 -16.64 1.51 1.19
CA HIS A 36 -17.04 1.28 2.57
C HIS A 36 -17.55 2.56 3.22
N HIS A 37 -18.64 2.46 3.99
CA HIS A 37 -19.17 3.53 4.84
C HIS A 37 -18.55 3.47 6.23
N ILE A 38 -17.81 4.51 6.63
CA ILE A 38 -17.18 4.62 7.96
C ILE A 38 -18.24 4.71 9.07
N VAL A 39 -19.16 5.66 8.94
CA VAL A 39 -20.43 5.61 9.65
C VAL A 39 -21.40 4.84 8.78
N ALA A 40 -21.79 3.65 9.23
CA ALA A 40 -22.71 2.78 8.50
C ALA A 40 -24.02 3.50 8.17
N ARG A 41 -24.59 3.24 6.98
CA ARG A 41 -25.88 3.81 6.55
C ARG A 41 -27.03 3.49 7.51
N THR A 42 -27.01 2.30 8.13
CA THR A 42 -28.01 1.88 9.13
C THR A 42 -27.95 2.71 10.41
N LYS A 43 -26.81 3.36 10.67
CA LYS A 43 -26.60 4.29 11.78
C LYS A 43 -26.72 5.77 11.35
N GLY A 44 -27.27 6.02 10.15
CA GLY A 44 -27.49 7.38 9.64
C GLY A 44 -26.29 8.02 8.96
N GLY A 45 -25.23 7.25 8.67
CA GLY A 45 -24.05 7.81 8.00
C GLY A 45 -24.32 8.29 6.57
N PRO A 46 -23.79 9.46 6.17
CA PRO A 46 -24.02 10.02 4.85
C PRO A 46 -23.31 9.22 3.75
N THR A 47 -23.82 9.27 2.53
CA THR A 47 -23.12 8.71 1.35
C THR A 47 -22.39 9.86 0.68
N GLU A 48 -21.30 10.31 1.31
CA GLU A 48 -20.48 11.45 0.89
C GLU A 48 -19.01 11.04 0.96
N PRO A 49 -18.12 11.60 0.11
CA PRO A 49 -16.71 11.21 0.07
C PRO A 49 -16.01 11.25 1.44
N SER A 50 -16.39 12.19 2.31
CA SER A 50 -15.88 12.34 3.67
C SER A 50 -16.26 11.21 4.64
N ASN A 51 -17.22 10.35 4.29
CA ASN A 51 -17.65 9.19 5.07
C ASN A 51 -17.43 7.86 4.33
N LEU A 52 -16.70 7.91 3.22
CA LEU A 52 -16.52 6.80 2.31
C LEU A 52 -15.05 6.52 2.04
N VAL A 53 -14.69 5.24 1.95
CA VAL A 53 -13.32 4.80 1.64
C VAL A 53 -13.31 3.52 0.81
N THR A 54 -12.41 3.41 -0.14
CA THR A 54 -12.29 2.27 -1.06
C THR A 54 -11.55 1.13 -0.38
N LEU A 55 -12.17 -0.05 -0.31
CA LEU A 55 -11.58 -1.24 0.31
C LEU A 55 -11.78 -2.48 -0.57
N CYS A 56 -10.83 -3.40 -0.54
CA CYS A 56 -11.03 -4.74 -1.10
C CYS A 56 -12.00 -5.55 -0.22
N VAL A 57 -12.65 -6.58 -0.79
CA VAL A 57 -13.62 -7.43 -0.08
C VAL A 57 -13.10 -7.95 1.27
N GLY A 58 -11.82 -8.36 1.32
CA GLY A 58 -11.22 -8.89 2.54
C GLY A 58 -11.08 -7.84 3.65
N CYS A 59 -10.72 -6.61 3.29
CA CYS A 59 -10.60 -5.49 4.22
C CYS A 59 -11.97 -4.92 4.59
N HIS A 60 -12.89 -4.82 3.63
CA HIS A 60 -14.27 -4.39 3.85
C HIS A 60 -14.95 -5.21 4.95
N ARG A 61 -14.91 -6.55 4.85
CA ARG A 61 -15.50 -7.45 5.85
C ARG A 61 -14.86 -7.31 7.24
N LYS A 62 -13.56 -7.04 7.30
CA LYS A 62 -12.85 -6.84 8.58
C LYS A 62 -13.25 -5.53 9.25
N MET A 63 -13.50 -4.47 8.47
CA MET A 63 -13.85 -3.16 9.00
C MET A 63 -15.30 -3.06 9.47
N GLU A 64 -16.23 -3.81 8.86
CA GLU A 64 -17.65 -3.82 9.25
C GLU A 64 -17.89 -4.08 10.74
N SER A 65 -17.00 -4.83 11.41
CA SER A 65 -17.12 -5.16 12.83
C SER A 65 -16.37 -4.23 13.79
N LYS A 66 -15.63 -3.24 13.26
CA LYS A 66 -14.82 -2.32 14.07
C LYS A 66 -15.65 -1.14 14.59
N PRO A 67 -15.33 -0.59 15.78
CA PRO A 67 -15.89 0.68 16.24
C PRO A 67 -15.62 1.82 15.25
N VAL A 68 -16.51 2.80 15.18
CA VAL A 68 -16.42 3.93 14.22
C VAL A 68 -15.15 4.73 14.43
N GLU A 69 -14.70 4.85 15.68
CA GLU A 69 -13.47 5.55 16.07
C GLU A 69 -12.24 4.96 15.35
N ILE A 70 -12.17 3.62 15.26
CA ILE A 70 -11.10 2.91 14.56
C ILE A 70 -11.26 3.06 13.04
N GLN A 71 -12.49 3.08 12.53
CA GLN A 71 -12.73 3.26 11.10
C GLN A 71 -12.35 4.68 10.64
N GLN A 72 -12.55 5.69 11.47
CA GLN A 72 -12.27 7.09 11.17
C GLN A 72 -10.77 7.36 10.90
N GLU A 73 -9.87 6.54 11.44
CA GLU A 73 -8.43 6.57 11.12
C GLU A 73 -8.13 6.30 9.63
N LEU A 74 -9.05 5.68 8.89
CA LEU A 74 -8.90 5.47 7.45
C LEU A 74 -9.13 6.75 6.66
N LEU A 75 -10.01 7.64 7.15
CA LEU A 75 -10.31 8.89 6.46
C LEU A 75 -9.16 9.88 6.58
N THR A 76 -8.48 9.91 7.73
CA THR A 76 -7.28 10.76 7.90
C THR A 76 -6.14 10.32 6.99
N ARG A 77 -6.04 9.02 6.68
CA ARG A 77 -5.08 8.45 5.72
C ARG A 77 -5.49 8.63 4.25
N ALA A 78 -6.80 8.70 3.97
CA ALA A 78 -7.37 8.90 2.63
C ALA A 78 -7.58 10.38 2.24
N THR A 79 -6.96 11.34 2.95
CA THR A 79 -7.09 12.78 2.63
C THR A 79 -6.03 13.26 1.62
N PRO A 80 -6.41 14.16 0.70
CA PRO A 80 -5.47 14.77 -0.26
C PRO A 80 -4.43 15.68 0.39
N GLU A 81 -4.68 16.23 1.59
CA GLU A 81 -3.75 17.19 2.25
C GLU A 81 -2.45 16.56 2.79
N LYS A 82 -2.38 15.23 2.92
CA LYS A 82 -1.13 14.50 3.22
C LYS A 82 -0.57 13.76 2.01
N ASN A 83 -1.14 14.00 0.83
CA ASN A 83 -0.61 13.56 -0.44
C ASN A 83 0.09 14.76 -1.09
N PRO A 84 1.44 14.84 -1.18
CA PRO A 84 2.14 15.98 -1.80
C PRO A 84 1.92 16.11 -3.33
N LEU A 85 0.78 15.66 -3.85
CA LEU A 85 0.59 15.25 -5.25
C LEU A 85 -0.52 16.05 -5.97
N GLU A 86 -0.89 17.22 -5.45
CA GLU A 86 -1.83 18.17 -6.10
C GLU A 86 -1.19 19.52 -6.49
N SER A 87 0.08 19.57 -6.90
CA SER A 87 0.56 20.69 -7.73
C SER A 87 0.50 20.26 -9.20
N ALA A 88 -0.31 20.97 -9.98
CA ALA A 88 -0.77 20.69 -11.34
C ALA A 88 0.32 20.64 -12.45
N ASP A 89 1.58 20.42 -12.09
CA ASP A 89 2.72 20.37 -13.02
C ASP A 89 3.43 19.01 -13.06
N PHE A 90 2.95 17.98 -12.33
CA PHE A 90 3.63 16.69 -12.24
C PHE A 90 2.95 15.60 -13.08
N ASP A 91 3.54 15.32 -14.24
CA ASP A 91 3.10 14.31 -15.20
C ASP A 91 3.39 12.88 -14.70
N TYR A 92 2.37 12.24 -14.12
CA TYR A 92 2.43 10.88 -13.59
C TYR A 92 2.73 9.79 -14.63
N ALA A 93 2.51 10.06 -15.92
CA ALA A 93 2.88 9.12 -16.98
C ALA A 93 4.41 9.10 -17.22
N ASN A 94 5.13 10.13 -16.75
CA ASN A 94 6.59 10.25 -16.80
C ASN A 94 7.26 9.98 -15.43
N ALA A 95 6.50 9.75 -14.35
CA ALA A 95 7.05 9.50 -13.02
C ALA A 95 7.55 8.05 -12.79
N CYS A 96 7.51 7.19 -13.81
CA CYS A 96 8.17 5.90 -13.83
C CYS A 96 9.69 6.06 -14.02
N ILE A 97 10.37 6.30 -12.90
CA ILE A 97 11.82 6.15 -12.70
C ILE A 97 12.66 7.07 -13.60
N GLU A 98 12.75 8.34 -13.21
CA GLU A 98 14.00 9.10 -13.36
C GLU A 98 14.85 8.89 -12.11
N TRP A 99 16.11 8.47 -12.31
CA TRP A 99 17.09 8.37 -11.24
C TRP A 99 17.52 9.78 -10.84
N ASP A 100 16.93 10.29 -9.76
CA ASP A 100 17.44 11.48 -9.08
C ASP A 100 18.73 11.13 -8.34
N GLU A 101 19.80 11.89 -8.58
CA GLU A 101 21.10 11.80 -7.91
C GLU A 101 21.01 11.95 -6.36
N SER A 102 19.86 12.39 -5.83
CA SER A 102 19.56 12.54 -4.40
C SER A 102 19.24 11.23 -3.65
N GLY A 103 18.88 10.14 -4.34
CA GLY A 103 18.55 8.84 -3.74
C GLY A 103 17.15 8.70 -3.10
N VAL A 104 16.33 9.76 -3.12
CA VAL A 104 14.99 9.79 -2.48
C VAL A 104 13.97 8.86 -3.17
N SER A 105 14.03 8.70 -4.50
CA SER A 105 13.12 7.81 -5.24
C SER A 105 13.38 6.32 -4.97
N LYS A 106 14.66 5.95 -4.75
CA LYS A 106 15.08 4.59 -4.41
C LYS A 106 14.54 4.16 -3.05
N GLN A 107 14.63 5.05 -2.06
CA GLN A 107 14.13 4.79 -0.71
C GLN A 107 12.62 4.55 -0.67
N ARG A 108 11.83 5.26 -1.49
CA ARG A 108 10.39 5.02 -1.60
C ARG A 108 10.06 3.63 -2.13
N ALA A 109 10.76 3.19 -3.17
CA ALA A 109 10.58 1.85 -3.72
C ALA A 109 11.05 0.76 -2.75
N TRP A 110 12.11 1.00 -1.98
CA TRP A 110 12.54 0.12 -0.87
C TRP A 110 11.44 -0.01 0.20
N ASN A 111 10.85 1.11 0.63
CA ASN A 111 9.76 1.10 1.61
C ASN A 111 8.56 0.27 1.11
N GLN A 112 8.19 0.39 -0.17
CA GLN A 112 7.10 -0.39 -0.75
C GLN A 112 7.39 -1.90 -0.72
N VAL A 113 8.61 -2.30 -1.07
CA VAL A 113 9.03 -3.71 -1.01
C VAL A 113 9.00 -4.23 0.42
N VAL A 114 9.59 -3.51 1.38
CA VAL A 114 9.61 -3.91 2.80
C VAL A 114 8.19 -4.03 3.35
N ALA A 115 7.32 -3.05 3.11
CA ALA A 115 5.93 -3.09 3.55
C ALA A 115 5.17 -4.29 2.96
N LYS A 116 5.41 -4.61 1.68
CA LYS A 116 4.80 -5.78 1.02
C LYS A 116 5.29 -7.10 1.60
N MET A 117 6.60 -7.21 1.87
CA MET A 117 7.20 -8.38 2.52
C MET A 117 6.69 -8.58 3.95
N LEU A 118 6.61 -7.49 4.72
CA LEU A 118 6.14 -7.50 6.12
C LEU A 118 4.69 -7.98 6.20
N ARG A 119 3.83 -7.43 5.36
CA ARG A 119 2.42 -7.83 5.27
C ARG A 119 2.23 -9.31 4.93
N LYS A 120 3.08 -9.86 4.06
CA LYS A 120 3.02 -11.26 3.65
C LYS A 120 3.78 -12.19 4.61
N ARG A 121 4.35 -11.64 5.69
CA ARG A 121 5.16 -12.35 6.69
C ARG A 121 6.28 -13.15 6.03
N VAL A 122 7.00 -12.51 5.11
CA VAL A 122 8.15 -13.11 4.43
C VAL A 122 9.35 -13.11 5.40
N VAL A 123 9.26 -13.91 6.46
CA VAL A 123 10.20 -13.96 7.59
C VAL A 123 10.52 -15.40 7.95
N GLY A 124 11.69 -15.64 8.57
CA GLY A 124 12.08 -16.96 9.02
C GLY A 124 12.09 -18.00 7.88
N SER A 125 11.33 -19.10 8.03
CA SER A 125 11.23 -20.15 7.01
C SER A 125 10.35 -19.77 5.81
N HIS A 126 9.60 -18.68 5.88
CA HIS A 126 8.75 -18.19 4.80
C HIS A 126 9.51 -17.20 3.90
N ASN A 127 10.56 -17.68 3.24
CA ASN A 127 11.31 -16.92 2.23
C ASN A 127 10.61 -16.98 0.85
N LYS A 128 10.97 -16.04 -0.03
CA LYS A 128 10.45 -15.94 -1.41
C LYS A 128 11.58 -15.58 -2.36
N THR A 129 11.49 -15.98 -3.63
CA THR A 129 12.45 -15.52 -4.65
C THR A 129 12.30 -14.02 -4.90
N VAL A 130 13.39 -13.35 -5.29
CA VAL A 130 13.42 -11.94 -5.70
C VAL A 130 12.31 -11.69 -6.73
N ASP A 131 12.21 -12.50 -7.77
CA ASP A 131 11.15 -12.39 -8.79
C ASP A 131 9.74 -12.40 -8.20
N THR A 132 9.49 -13.25 -7.21
CA THR A 132 8.17 -13.31 -6.57
C THR A 132 7.89 -12.01 -5.81
N ILE A 133 8.88 -11.44 -5.13
CA ILE A 133 8.72 -10.17 -4.42
C ILE A 133 8.52 -9.02 -5.40
N VAL A 134 9.33 -8.96 -6.46
CA VAL A 134 9.25 -7.94 -7.51
C VAL A 134 7.89 -8.00 -8.20
N ASN A 135 7.44 -9.19 -8.64
CA ASN A 135 6.13 -9.38 -9.28
C ASN A 135 4.96 -9.02 -8.37
N MET A 136 5.15 -9.08 -7.05
CA MET A 136 4.14 -8.70 -6.08
C MET A 136 4.16 -7.20 -5.74
N SER A 137 5.23 -6.48 -6.09
CA SER A 137 5.49 -5.12 -5.62
C SER A 137 5.59 -4.09 -6.74
N LEU A 138 5.88 -4.50 -7.97
CA LEU A 138 6.14 -3.61 -9.12
C LEU A 138 5.42 -4.08 -10.40
N PRO A 139 4.98 -3.15 -11.28
CA PRO A 139 4.42 -3.46 -12.60
C PRO A 139 5.41 -4.20 -13.52
N SER A 140 4.89 -4.95 -14.50
CA SER A 140 5.71 -5.81 -15.38
C SER A 140 6.81 -5.11 -16.16
N HIS A 141 6.60 -3.86 -16.56
CA HIS A 141 7.57 -3.05 -17.28
C HIS A 141 8.69 -2.49 -16.37
N GLU A 142 8.57 -2.65 -15.05
CA GLU A 142 9.57 -2.22 -14.04
C GLU A 142 10.31 -3.41 -13.40
N GLN A 143 9.95 -4.66 -13.74
CA GLN A 143 10.47 -5.87 -13.09
C GLN A 143 11.99 -6.04 -13.21
N GLY A 144 12.58 -5.71 -14.37
CA GLY A 144 14.04 -5.76 -14.55
C GLY A 144 14.79 -4.78 -13.63
N ARG A 145 14.15 -3.66 -13.28
CA ARG A 145 14.69 -2.67 -12.32
C ARG A 145 14.41 -3.09 -10.86
N GLY A 146 13.33 -3.85 -10.63
CA GLY A 146 12.96 -4.40 -9.33
C GLY A 146 13.94 -5.45 -8.80
N GLN A 147 14.53 -6.27 -9.67
CA GLN A 147 15.57 -7.25 -9.26
C GLN A 147 16.78 -6.52 -8.67
N GLN A 148 17.32 -5.55 -9.40
CA GLN A 148 18.50 -4.79 -8.98
C GLN A 148 18.24 -3.98 -7.70
N LEU A 149 17.01 -3.48 -7.54
CA LEU A 149 16.57 -2.81 -6.33
C LEU A 149 16.63 -3.72 -5.08
N LEU A 150 16.26 -5.00 -5.23
CA LEU A 150 16.33 -5.98 -4.15
C LEU A 150 17.76 -6.45 -3.87
N GLU A 151 18.60 -6.60 -4.90
CA GLU A 151 20.02 -6.88 -4.74
C GLU A 151 20.74 -5.78 -3.96
N ASP A 152 20.42 -4.51 -4.25
CA ASP A 152 20.94 -3.35 -3.53
C ASP A 152 20.47 -3.34 -2.06
N MET A 153 19.24 -3.77 -1.78
CA MET A 153 18.73 -3.89 -0.41
C MET A 153 19.45 -5.00 0.35
N VAL A 154 19.61 -6.18 -0.25
CA VAL A 154 20.32 -7.31 0.39
C VAL A 154 21.77 -6.96 0.70
N SER A 155 22.39 -6.13 -0.13
CA SER A 155 23.76 -5.66 0.07
C SER A 155 23.86 -4.51 1.08
N ASN A 156 22.74 -3.92 1.51
CA ASN A 156 22.70 -2.80 2.44
C ASN A 156 22.47 -3.30 3.89
N PRO A 157 23.43 -3.10 4.81
CA PRO A 157 23.30 -3.57 6.19
C PRO A 157 22.19 -2.85 6.99
N ASN A 158 21.70 -1.70 6.51
CA ASN A 158 20.61 -0.96 7.14
C ASN A 158 19.22 -1.33 6.60
N ALA A 159 19.14 -2.17 5.56
CA ALA A 159 17.87 -2.66 5.05
C ALA A 159 17.46 -3.95 5.80
N PRO A 160 16.18 -4.12 6.15
CA PRO A 160 15.71 -5.27 6.93
C PRO A 160 15.48 -6.48 6.03
N VAL A 161 16.31 -6.70 5.00
CA VAL A 161 16.17 -7.75 4.00
C VAL A 161 17.48 -8.51 3.89
N GLU A 162 17.40 -9.84 3.95
CA GLU A 162 18.57 -10.72 3.83
C GLU A 162 18.35 -11.84 2.81
N ALA A 163 19.45 -12.26 2.19
CA ALA A 163 19.48 -13.46 1.36
C ALA A 163 19.37 -14.72 2.24
N TYR A 164 18.66 -15.73 1.74
CA TYR A 164 18.44 -16.99 2.43
C TYR A 164 18.71 -18.21 1.54
N GLY A 165 19.81 -18.91 1.82
CA GLY A 165 20.16 -20.17 1.15
C GLY A 165 20.87 -19.99 -0.20
N GLY A 166 21.81 -20.89 -0.50
CA GLY A 166 22.90 -20.65 -1.47
C GLY A 166 22.67 -20.98 -2.95
N GLN A 167 21.44 -21.05 -3.47
CA GLN A 167 21.23 -21.36 -4.91
C GLN A 167 19.98 -20.77 -5.58
N ARG A 168 19.09 -20.12 -4.84
CA ARG A 168 17.99 -19.34 -5.42
C ARG A 168 18.08 -17.99 -4.76
N ASP A 169 17.88 -16.91 -5.51
CA ASP A 169 17.82 -15.53 -5.00
C ASP A 169 16.60 -15.37 -4.09
N ALA A 170 16.58 -16.13 -3.00
CA ALA A 170 15.53 -16.19 -2.02
C ALA A 170 15.88 -15.18 -0.96
N VAL A 171 14.91 -14.31 -0.69
CA VAL A 171 15.02 -13.22 0.26
C VAL A 171 13.94 -13.37 1.32
N ARG A 172 14.24 -12.83 2.48
CA ARG A 172 13.29 -12.65 3.58
C ARG A 172 13.63 -11.39 4.36
N LEU A 173 12.71 -10.93 5.19
CA LEU A 173 13.04 -9.92 6.19
C LEU A 173 13.84 -10.57 7.32
N THR A 174 14.74 -9.77 7.90
CA THR A 174 15.55 -10.16 9.07
C THR A 174 14.65 -10.51 10.26
N ASP A 175 13.78 -9.57 10.64
CA ASP A 175 12.72 -9.74 11.62
C ASP A 175 11.53 -8.83 11.29
N VAL A 176 10.39 -9.12 11.92
CA VAL A 176 9.20 -8.26 11.86
C VAL A 176 9.49 -6.88 12.44
N SER A 177 10.19 -6.82 13.57
CA SER A 177 10.47 -5.58 14.30
C SER A 177 11.41 -4.68 13.51
N ASP A 178 12.49 -5.25 12.96
CA ASP A 178 13.44 -4.52 12.10
C ASP A 178 12.75 -3.90 10.89
N ALA A 179 11.80 -4.63 10.28
CA ALA A 179 11.06 -4.13 9.14
C ALA A 179 10.12 -2.96 9.52
N VAL A 180 9.48 -3.02 10.69
CA VAL A 180 8.65 -1.93 11.21
C VAL A 180 9.51 -0.70 11.53
N ASP A 181 10.63 -0.89 12.21
CA ASP A 181 11.52 0.21 12.59
C ASP A 181 12.14 0.87 11.35
N TYR A 182 12.55 0.07 10.37
CA TYR A 182 13.03 0.58 9.09
C TYR A 182 11.99 1.46 8.40
N LEU A 183 10.73 1.02 8.33
CA LEU A 183 9.67 1.81 7.71
C LEU A 183 9.45 3.12 8.47
N LYS A 184 9.43 3.09 9.81
CA LYS A 184 9.28 4.32 10.62
C LYS A 184 10.41 5.32 10.42
N VAL A 185 11.65 4.85 10.33
CA VAL A 185 12.83 5.71 10.15
C VAL A 185 12.89 6.34 8.76
N ASN A 186 12.37 5.64 7.75
CA ASN A 186 12.48 6.06 6.35
C ASN A 186 11.17 6.63 5.78
N ASP A 187 10.27 7.16 6.63
CA ASP A 187 8.95 7.69 6.23
C ASP A 187 8.12 6.71 5.38
N GLY A 188 8.25 5.41 5.68
CA GLY A 188 7.52 4.31 5.06
C GLY A 188 6.21 3.99 5.79
N ASP A 189 5.24 3.46 5.04
CA ASP A 189 3.93 3.07 5.59
C ASP A 189 3.99 1.69 6.26
N VAL A 190 3.76 1.64 7.56
CA VAL A 190 3.71 0.39 8.33
C VAL A 190 2.34 -0.28 8.14
N PRO A 191 2.28 -1.51 7.61
CA PRO A 191 1.02 -2.21 7.39
C PRO A 191 0.22 -2.41 8.70
N PHE A 192 -1.11 -2.27 8.62
CA PHE A 192 -2.00 -2.47 9.77
C PHE A 192 -1.83 -3.84 10.45
N GLY A 193 -1.72 -3.84 11.79
CA GLY A 193 -1.50 -5.03 12.61
C GLY A 193 -0.04 -5.35 12.92
N PHE A 194 0.84 -4.38 12.67
CA PHE A 194 2.25 -4.36 13.06
C PHE A 194 2.50 -3.01 13.74
N ASP A 195 3.03 -3.03 14.96
CA ASP A 195 3.32 -1.85 15.81
C ASP A 195 4.78 -1.88 16.26
#